data_AF-A0A3S2M4C0-F1
#
_entry.id   AF-A0A3S2M4C0-F1
#
_cell.length_a   1.000
_cell.length_b   1.000
_cell.length_c   1.000
_cell.angle_alpha   90.00
_cell.angle_beta   90.00
_cell.angle_gamma   90.00
#
_symmetry.space_group_name_H-M   'P 1'
#
loop_
_entity.id
_entity.type
_entity.pdbx_description
1 polymer ?
#
loop_
_entity_poly.entity_id
_entity_poly.type
_entity_poly.pdbx_seq_one_letter_code
_entity_poly.pdbx_strand_id
1 'polypeptide(L)'
;MTASGAGWRGETAAALDASDNEDLLRQLCCFWLCGDSTGGKKSKSLSWTQNGCQEVCHLSLVLSLCLDGGSAKEKGTKKGKKKGKQVYCPSQLSSEDLARVPANSTSNILNRLLISYDPRIRPNFKGIPVEDRVNIFINSFGSIQETTMDYRVNIFLRQRWNDPRLKLPDDFKSDSLTVDPKMFKCLWKPDLFFANEKSANFHDVTQENILLFIFRNGDVLISMRLSVTLSCPLDLTLFPMDTQRCKMQLESFGYTTDDLQFMWQTGDPVQMDAIALPQFDIRQEDIDYGNCTKFYEGTGYYTCVEVISL
;
A
#
# COMPACT_ATOMS: atom_id res chain seq x y z
N MET A 1 21.16 -44.39 55.55
CA MET A 1 21.05 -45.65 54.78
C MET A 1 20.65 -45.25 53.37
N THR A 2 21.60 -44.92 52.51
CA THR A 2 22.43 -45.84 51.68
C THR A 2 21.65 -46.33 50.46
N ALA A 3 22.16 -46.29 49.24
CA ALA A 3 23.43 -45.78 48.74
C ALA A 3 23.41 -45.87 47.20
N SER A 4 24.36 -45.12 46.59
CA SER A 4 25.23 -45.51 45.47
C SER A 4 24.58 -45.86 44.12
N GLY A 5 24.97 -45.25 43.01
CA GLY A 5 26.34 -45.02 42.51
C GLY A 5 26.43 -45.72 41.14
N ALA A 6 27.26 -45.40 40.17
CA ALA A 6 28.38 -44.49 39.99
C ALA A 6 28.50 -44.26 38.45
N GLY A 7 28.90 -43.06 37.99
CA GLY A 7 30.16 -42.82 37.26
C GLY A 7 30.16 -43.33 35.80
N TRP A 8 30.65 -42.62 34.79
CA TRP A 8 32.03 -42.14 34.61
C TRP A 8 32.13 -41.30 33.31
N ARG A 9 33.05 -40.31 33.32
CA ARG A 9 33.92 -39.75 32.24
C ARG A 9 33.32 -39.56 30.83
N GLY A 10 33.43 -38.41 30.15
CA GLY A 10 34.48 -37.41 30.12
C GLY A 10 35.49 -37.73 29.02
N GLU A 11 35.29 -37.25 27.78
CA GLU A 11 36.33 -37.02 26.76
C GLU A 11 35.80 -36.23 25.55
N THR A 12 36.73 -35.59 24.85
CA THR A 12 36.60 -34.38 24.02
C THR A 12 36.54 -34.63 22.50
N ALA A 13 35.87 -33.69 21.80
CA ALA A 13 36.15 -33.13 20.45
C ALA A 13 36.18 -34.03 19.19
N ALA A 14 35.30 -33.73 18.23
CA ALA A 14 35.61 -33.71 16.79
C ALA A 14 34.57 -32.87 16.02
N ALA A 15 35.04 -32.10 15.03
CA ALA A 15 34.27 -31.26 14.12
C ALA A 15 34.18 -31.89 12.72
N LEU A 16 33.23 -31.37 11.90
CA LEU A 16 32.98 -31.60 10.45
C LEU A 16 32.16 -32.88 10.14
N ASP A 17 31.16 -32.91 9.25
CA ASP A 17 31.11 -32.32 7.89
C ASP A 17 29.69 -32.11 7.32
N ALA A 18 29.62 -31.24 6.31
CA ALA A 18 28.45 -30.88 5.52
C ALA A 18 28.17 -31.88 4.38
N SER A 19 27.36 -32.91 4.63
CA SER A 19 26.94 -33.89 3.61
C SER A 19 25.43 -34.20 3.58
N ASP A 20 24.61 -33.64 4.48
CA ASP A 20 23.20 -34.04 4.62
C ASP A 20 22.18 -33.14 3.88
N ASN A 21 22.64 -32.19 3.05
CA ASN A 21 21.76 -31.21 2.39
C ASN A 21 21.51 -31.45 0.89
N GLU A 22 22.16 -32.44 0.27
CA GLU A 22 21.99 -32.75 -1.16
C GLU A 22 20.86 -33.76 -1.43
N ASP A 23 20.50 -34.62 -0.48
CA ASP A 23 19.47 -35.65 -0.66
C ASP A 23 18.03 -35.12 -0.49
N LEU A 24 17.84 -34.07 0.32
CA LEU A 24 16.54 -33.39 0.47
C LEU A 24 16.17 -32.55 -0.77
N LEU A 25 17.17 -31.98 -1.47
CA LEU A 25 16.96 -31.19 -2.69
C LEU A 25 16.63 -32.05 -3.91
N ARG A 26 17.14 -33.30 -3.98
CA ARG A 26 16.78 -34.26 -5.03
C ARG A 26 15.37 -34.82 -4.88
N GLN A 27 14.88 -34.99 -3.66
CA GLN A 27 13.50 -35.47 -3.42
C GLN A 27 12.43 -34.38 -3.68
N LEU A 28 12.75 -33.10 -3.47
CA LEU A 28 11.81 -31.99 -3.74
C LEU A 28 11.67 -31.66 -5.24
N CYS A 29 12.70 -31.90 -6.05
CA CYS A 29 12.65 -31.65 -7.50
C CYS A 29 11.75 -32.66 -8.25
N CYS A 30 11.65 -33.91 -7.77
CA CYS A 30 10.76 -34.92 -8.37
C CYS A 30 9.28 -34.70 -8.06
N PHE A 31 8.95 -34.02 -6.94
CA PHE A 31 7.57 -33.74 -6.56
C PHE A 31 6.95 -32.57 -7.34
N TRP A 32 7.77 -31.74 -7.99
CA TRP A 32 7.30 -30.52 -8.69
C TRP A 32 7.02 -30.72 -10.19
N LEU A 33 7.42 -31.86 -10.78
CA LEU A 33 7.23 -32.16 -12.22
C LEU A 33 6.08 -33.14 -12.51
N CYS A 34 5.35 -33.63 -11.50
CA CYS A 34 4.17 -34.48 -11.65
C CYS A 34 3.15 -34.22 -10.54
N GLY A 35 2.19 -33.30 -10.76
CA GLY A 35 1.14 -32.97 -9.79
C GLY A 35 0.05 -32.06 -10.34
N ASP A 36 -0.93 -32.70 -10.97
CA ASP A 36 -2.21 -32.29 -11.58
C ASP A 36 -2.77 -30.86 -11.48
N SER A 37 -3.09 -30.33 -12.67
CA SER A 37 -4.18 -29.39 -12.95
C SER A 37 -5.45 -30.18 -13.32
N THR A 38 -6.50 -30.10 -12.50
CA THR A 38 -7.86 -30.53 -12.88
C THR A 38 -8.68 -29.33 -13.35
N GLY A 39 -9.19 -29.37 -14.59
CA GLY A 39 -9.96 -28.24 -15.13
C GLY A 39 -10.41 -28.28 -16.61
N GLY A 40 -10.61 -29.46 -17.21
CA GLY A 40 -11.60 -29.67 -18.28
C GLY A 40 -11.29 -29.23 -19.73
N LYS A 41 -10.95 -30.20 -20.60
CA LYS A 41 -11.71 -30.60 -21.81
C LYS A 41 -11.02 -31.74 -22.58
N LYS A 42 -11.72 -32.88 -22.64
CA LYS A 42 -11.71 -34.00 -23.60
C LYS A 42 -10.49 -34.18 -24.54
N SER A 43 -9.78 -35.30 -24.41
CA SER A 43 -9.88 -36.45 -25.35
C SER A 43 -8.72 -37.46 -25.24
N LYS A 44 -9.12 -38.72 -24.97
CA LYS A 44 -8.54 -40.02 -25.36
C LYS A 44 -7.19 -40.49 -24.78
N SER A 45 -7.34 -41.63 -24.11
CA SER A 45 -6.38 -42.53 -23.45
C SER A 45 -5.32 -43.12 -24.36
N LEU A 46 -4.16 -43.44 -23.80
CA LEU A 46 -3.55 -44.77 -23.93
C LEU A 46 -2.61 -45.05 -22.75
N SER A 47 -2.77 -46.24 -22.19
CA SER A 47 -2.17 -46.76 -20.95
C SER A 47 -0.69 -47.11 -21.09
N TRP A 48 0.09 -46.85 -20.04
CA TRP A 48 1.46 -47.32 -19.88
C TRP A 48 1.48 -48.69 -19.17
N THR A 49 2.32 -49.60 -19.62
CA THR A 49 2.79 -50.76 -18.84
C THR A 49 4.28 -50.63 -18.54
N GLN A 50 4.64 -50.95 -17.30
CA GLN A 50 5.98 -50.91 -16.71
C GLN A 50 6.96 -51.77 -17.51
N ASN A 51 7.94 -51.12 -18.16
CA ASN A 51 9.33 -51.60 -18.44
C ASN A 51 9.98 -50.74 -19.54
N GLY A 52 10.25 -49.47 -19.23
CA GLY A 52 10.84 -48.54 -20.21
C GLY A 52 11.54 -47.33 -19.57
N CYS A 53 12.21 -47.52 -18.43
CA CYS A 53 12.97 -46.48 -17.76
C CYS A 53 14.34 -47.03 -17.33
N GLN A 54 15.18 -47.40 -18.29
CA GLN A 54 16.58 -47.74 -18.00
C GLN A 54 17.59 -47.49 -19.14
N GLU A 55 17.30 -46.64 -20.14
CA GLU A 55 18.25 -46.39 -21.25
C GLU A 55 18.41 -44.92 -21.70
N VAL A 56 18.27 -43.91 -20.82
CA VAL A 56 18.59 -42.51 -21.21
C VAL A 56 19.51 -41.77 -20.23
N CYS A 57 20.04 -42.45 -19.20
CA CYS A 57 20.96 -41.83 -18.24
C CYS A 57 22.47 -41.98 -18.57
N HIS A 58 22.85 -42.55 -19.72
CA HIS A 58 24.26 -42.89 -19.99
C HIS A 58 25.01 -42.03 -21.02
N LEU A 59 24.50 -40.87 -21.45
CA LEU A 59 25.11 -40.13 -22.57
C LEU A 59 25.22 -38.60 -22.43
N SER A 60 25.49 -38.07 -21.23
CA SER A 60 25.97 -36.67 -21.11
C SER A 60 26.82 -36.41 -19.87
N LEU A 61 27.89 -37.19 -19.70
CA LEU A 61 28.89 -36.93 -18.67
C LEU A 61 30.32 -37.04 -19.20
N VAL A 62 30.59 -36.50 -20.39
CA VAL A 62 31.95 -36.20 -20.86
C VAL A 62 31.89 -35.03 -21.85
N LEU A 63 31.99 -33.79 -21.36
CA LEU A 63 32.79 -32.69 -21.94
C LEU A 63 32.51 -31.41 -21.15
N SER A 64 33.31 -31.17 -20.11
CA SER A 64 33.64 -29.81 -19.70
C SER A 64 35.11 -29.59 -19.96
N LEU A 65 35.40 -28.37 -20.40
CA LEU A 65 36.72 -27.71 -20.55
C LEU A 65 37.39 -27.88 -21.93
N CYS A 66 37.23 -26.86 -22.78
CA CYS A 66 38.34 -25.95 -23.14
C CYS A 66 37.87 -24.78 -24.04
N LEU A 67 38.15 -23.57 -23.56
CA LEU A 67 38.68 -22.38 -24.27
C LEU A 67 37.77 -21.51 -25.18
N ASP A 68 37.52 -20.31 -24.62
CA ASP A 68 37.72 -18.95 -25.15
C ASP A 68 37.27 -18.50 -26.55
N GLY A 69 36.56 -17.37 -26.53
CA GLY A 69 36.69 -16.29 -27.51
C GLY A 69 35.63 -16.23 -28.60
N GLY A 70 34.72 -15.24 -28.53
CA GLY A 70 33.90 -14.87 -29.69
C GLY A 70 32.61 -14.13 -29.38
N SER A 71 32.61 -12.82 -29.62
CA SER A 71 31.42 -11.95 -29.68
C SER A 71 30.40 -12.45 -30.71
N ALA A 72 29.14 -12.65 -30.31
CA ALA A 72 28.00 -12.66 -31.22
C ALA A 72 26.74 -12.06 -30.57
N LYS A 73 26.25 -10.97 -31.16
CA LYS A 73 24.98 -10.30 -30.87
C LYS A 73 23.81 -11.21 -31.22
N GLU A 74 22.96 -11.54 -30.26
CA GLU A 74 21.58 -11.95 -30.54
C GLU A 74 20.60 -10.84 -30.12
N LYS A 75 19.88 -10.31 -31.12
CA LYS A 75 18.82 -9.33 -30.96
C LYS A 75 17.57 -10.02 -30.40
N GLY A 76 17.49 -10.12 -29.08
CA GLY A 76 16.24 -10.40 -28.38
C GLY A 76 15.33 -9.17 -28.38
N THR A 77 14.21 -9.24 -29.11
CA THR A 77 13.11 -8.26 -29.09
C THR A 77 12.56 -8.12 -27.66
N LYS A 78 13.08 -7.15 -26.91
CA LYS A 78 12.55 -6.79 -25.59
C LYS A 78 11.21 -6.07 -25.80
N LYS A 79 10.10 -6.81 -25.58
CA LYS A 79 8.79 -6.22 -25.24
C LYS A 79 9.04 -5.14 -24.17
N GLY A 80 8.70 -3.90 -24.50
CA GLY A 80 8.93 -2.74 -23.65
C GLY A 80 8.22 -2.90 -22.31
N LYS A 81 8.96 -3.35 -21.30
CA LYS A 81 8.61 -3.14 -19.90
C LYS A 81 8.70 -1.63 -19.71
N LYS A 82 7.56 -0.93 -19.60
CA LYS A 82 7.54 0.47 -19.15
C LYS A 82 8.27 0.51 -17.81
N LYS A 83 9.54 0.92 -17.82
CA LYS A 83 10.28 1.22 -16.61
C LYS A 83 9.51 2.36 -15.94
N GLY A 84 8.86 2.08 -14.81
CA GLY A 84 8.33 3.16 -13.98
C GLY A 84 9.46 4.15 -13.72
N LYS A 85 9.22 5.44 -13.98
CA LYS A 85 10.20 6.48 -13.65
C LYS A 85 10.50 6.36 -12.15
N GLN A 86 11.74 6.04 -11.81
CA GLN A 86 12.21 6.04 -10.43
C GLN A 86 12.08 7.47 -9.89
N VAL A 87 11.23 7.66 -8.88
CA VAL A 87 11.09 8.95 -8.21
C VAL A 87 12.27 9.08 -7.26
N TYR A 88 13.07 10.13 -7.45
CA TYR A 88 14.23 10.40 -6.62
C TYR A 88 13.84 11.41 -5.55
N CYS A 89 13.97 11.02 -4.28
CA CYS A 89 13.63 11.88 -3.16
C CYS A 89 14.82 12.75 -2.79
N PRO A 90 14.61 14.02 -2.37
CA PRO A 90 15.73 14.88 -1.99
C PRO A 90 16.58 14.36 -0.82
N SER A 91 16.03 13.49 0.03
CA SER A 91 16.78 12.75 1.07
C SER A 91 17.91 11.88 0.52
N GLN A 92 17.92 11.62 -0.79
CA GLN A 92 18.89 10.76 -1.46
C GLN A 92 19.98 11.56 -2.19
N LEU A 93 19.90 12.90 -2.22
CA LEU A 93 20.83 13.81 -2.89
C LEU A 93 22.24 13.76 -2.27
N SER A 94 23.27 13.75 -3.12
CA SER A 94 24.66 13.87 -2.66
C SER A 94 25.04 15.32 -2.36
N SER A 95 26.17 15.52 -1.66
CA SER A 95 26.74 16.84 -1.37
C SER A 95 26.98 17.68 -2.63
N GLU A 96 27.35 17.04 -3.74
CA GLU A 96 27.60 17.71 -5.01
C GLU A 96 26.31 18.22 -5.66
N ASP A 97 25.19 17.51 -5.50
CA ASP A 97 23.91 17.92 -6.07
C ASP A 97 23.29 19.08 -5.29
N LEU A 98 23.52 19.15 -3.98
CA LEU A 98 23.10 20.27 -3.14
C LEU A 98 23.86 21.55 -3.47
N ALA A 99 25.16 21.46 -3.78
CA ALA A 99 25.99 22.59 -4.14
C ALA A 99 25.60 23.24 -5.49
N ARG A 100 24.86 22.53 -6.34
CA ARG A 100 24.37 23.04 -7.64
C ARG A 100 23.12 23.92 -7.50
N VAL A 101 22.40 23.84 -6.39
CA VAL A 101 21.15 24.59 -6.21
C VAL A 101 21.45 25.97 -5.60
N PRO A 102 21.00 27.08 -6.25
CA PRO A 102 21.20 28.42 -5.69
C PRO A 102 20.64 28.56 -4.28
N ALA A 103 21.40 29.18 -3.38
CA ALA A 103 21.07 29.26 -1.95
C ALA A 103 19.70 29.90 -1.67
N ASN A 104 19.26 30.83 -2.53
CA ASN A 104 18.03 31.61 -2.36
C ASN A 104 16.83 31.05 -3.15
N SER A 105 16.94 29.85 -3.73
CA SER A 105 15.85 29.23 -4.49
C SER A 105 14.88 28.46 -3.61
N THR A 106 13.59 28.47 -3.94
CA THR A 106 12.55 27.63 -3.32
C THR A 106 12.92 26.14 -3.34
N SER A 107 13.64 25.70 -4.37
CA SER A 107 14.14 24.32 -4.47
C SER A 107 15.15 23.98 -3.39
N ASN A 108 15.93 24.95 -2.91
CA ASN A 108 16.90 24.75 -1.84
C ASN A 108 16.20 24.51 -0.49
N ILE A 109 15.06 25.17 -0.25
CA ILE A 109 14.29 25.01 0.98
C ILE A 109 13.79 23.57 1.12
N LEU A 110 13.18 23.01 0.06
CA LEU A 110 12.73 21.61 0.08
C LEU A 110 13.89 20.64 0.27
N ASN A 111 15.02 20.86 -0.41
CA ASN A 111 16.18 20.01 -0.24
C ASN A 111 16.70 20.05 1.21
N ARG A 112 16.81 21.25 1.81
CA ARG A 112 17.24 21.40 3.21
C ARG A 112 16.34 20.68 4.20
N LEU A 113 15.02 20.77 4.02
CA LEU A 113 14.05 20.09 4.88
C LEU A 113 14.13 18.57 4.74
N LEU A 114 14.34 18.09 3.52
CA LEU A 114 14.19 16.67 3.20
C LEU A 114 15.49 15.85 3.27
N ILE A 115 16.68 16.46 3.34
CA ILE A 115 17.96 15.72 3.48
C ILE A 115 17.95 14.76 4.67
N SER A 116 17.46 15.22 5.82
CA SER A 116 17.42 14.42 7.05
C SER A 116 16.06 13.74 7.30
N TYR A 117 15.13 13.87 6.34
CA TYR A 117 13.76 13.40 6.50
C TYR A 117 13.64 11.92 6.14
N ASP A 118 13.16 11.12 7.10
CA ASP A 118 12.79 9.73 6.86
C ASP A 118 11.25 9.59 6.77
N PRO A 119 10.69 9.31 5.58
CA PRO A 119 9.25 9.12 5.40
C PRO A 119 8.71 7.82 5.98
N ARG A 120 9.59 6.88 6.39
CA ARG A 120 9.16 5.57 6.93
C ARG A 120 8.73 5.67 8.39
N ILE A 121 9.17 6.72 9.09
CA ILE A 121 8.92 6.93 10.50
C ILE A 121 7.87 8.03 10.64
N ARG A 122 6.82 7.74 11.42
CA ARG A 122 5.78 8.71 11.70
C ARG A 122 6.32 9.95 12.45
N PRO A 123 5.69 11.12 12.28
CA PRO A 123 5.94 12.27 13.14
C PRO A 123 5.71 11.90 14.61
N ASN A 124 6.43 12.53 15.52
CA ASN A 124 6.30 12.33 16.97
C ASN A 124 6.39 10.85 17.39
N PHE A 125 7.34 10.09 16.82
CA PHE A 125 7.52 8.68 17.16
C PHE A 125 7.73 8.49 18.68
N LYS A 126 6.92 7.62 19.31
CA LYS A 126 6.81 7.42 20.77
C LYS A 126 6.32 8.64 21.58
N GLY A 127 5.89 9.70 20.91
CA GLY A 127 5.31 10.88 21.52
C GLY A 127 3.78 10.87 21.43
N ILE A 128 3.20 12.07 21.29
CA ILE A 128 1.77 12.26 21.08
C ILE A 128 1.30 11.59 19.77
N PRO A 129 0.07 11.07 19.73
CA PRO A 129 -0.53 10.58 18.48
C PRO A 129 -0.57 11.71 17.45
N VAL A 130 -0.36 11.34 16.19
CA VAL A 130 -0.55 12.29 15.09
C VAL A 130 -2.05 12.51 14.93
N GLU A 131 -2.49 13.75 15.05
CA GLU A 131 -3.85 14.14 14.71
C GLU A 131 -3.95 14.40 13.21
N ASP A 132 -4.73 13.59 12.50
CA ASP A 132 -5.02 13.80 11.08
C ASP A 132 -6.48 14.23 10.90
N ARG A 133 -6.64 15.45 10.39
CA ARG A 133 -7.93 16.08 10.15
C ARG A 133 -8.44 15.76 8.76
N VAL A 134 -9.51 14.99 8.69
CA VAL A 134 -10.14 14.53 7.45
C VAL A 134 -11.24 15.50 7.02
N ASN A 135 -11.27 15.82 5.74
CA ASN A 135 -12.35 16.55 5.08
C ASN A 135 -12.68 15.86 3.75
N ILE A 136 -13.96 15.65 3.49
CA ILE A 136 -14.45 14.99 2.27
C ILE A 136 -15.32 15.98 1.52
N PHE A 137 -15.02 16.14 0.24
CA PHE A 137 -15.93 16.80 -0.70
C PHE A 137 -16.45 15.78 -1.69
N ILE A 138 -17.75 15.53 -1.67
CA ILE A 138 -18.42 14.62 -2.58
C ILE A 138 -18.72 15.38 -3.87
N ASN A 139 -18.04 14.99 -4.95
CA ASN A 139 -18.19 15.63 -6.25
C ASN A 139 -19.38 15.07 -7.03
N SER A 140 -19.58 13.76 -6.97
CA SER A 140 -20.69 13.10 -7.67
C SER A 140 -20.87 11.68 -7.16
N PHE A 141 -22.11 11.21 -7.09
CA PHE A 141 -22.41 9.79 -7.01
C PHE A 141 -22.43 9.18 -8.42
N GLY A 142 -21.91 7.97 -8.53
CA GLY A 142 -21.99 7.14 -9.73
C GLY A 142 -23.20 6.23 -9.68
N SER A 143 -23.09 5.05 -10.30
CA SER A 143 -24.14 4.04 -10.24
C SER A 143 -24.23 3.41 -8.85
N ILE A 144 -25.47 3.28 -8.36
CA ILE A 144 -25.84 2.41 -7.25
C ILE A 144 -26.36 1.13 -7.89
N GLN A 145 -25.86 -0.03 -7.47
CA GLN A 145 -26.20 -1.33 -8.03
C GLN A 145 -26.81 -2.21 -6.95
N GLU A 146 -28.10 -2.53 -7.12
CA GLU A 146 -28.84 -3.36 -6.15
C GLU A 146 -28.42 -4.84 -6.24
N THR A 147 -27.99 -5.28 -7.43
CA THR A 147 -27.55 -6.66 -7.66
C THR A 147 -26.21 -6.97 -6.99
N THR A 148 -25.28 -6.02 -7.00
CA THR A 148 -23.96 -6.21 -6.39
C THR A 148 -23.89 -5.63 -4.98
N MET A 149 -24.89 -4.87 -4.52
CA MET A 149 -24.90 -4.19 -3.21
C MET A 149 -23.68 -3.26 -3.08
N ASP A 150 -23.49 -2.37 -4.05
CA ASP A 150 -22.48 -1.31 -4.00
C ASP A 150 -22.95 -0.01 -4.62
N TYR A 151 -22.24 1.05 -4.25
CA TYR A 151 -22.37 2.35 -4.86
C TYR A 151 -20.99 2.88 -5.22
N ARG A 152 -20.93 3.63 -6.31
CA ARG A 152 -19.73 4.34 -6.73
C ARG A 152 -19.84 5.80 -6.34
N VAL A 153 -18.75 6.39 -5.86
CA VAL A 153 -18.67 7.80 -5.50
C VAL A 153 -17.35 8.40 -5.98
N ASN A 154 -17.41 9.65 -6.45
CA ASN A 154 -16.23 10.45 -6.76
C ASN A 154 -16.09 11.52 -5.68
N ILE A 155 -14.95 11.53 -4.99
CA ILE A 155 -14.68 12.43 -3.87
C ILE A 155 -13.35 13.15 -4.05
N PHE A 156 -13.23 14.31 -3.42
CA PHE A 156 -11.94 14.85 -3.02
C PHE A 156 -11.73 14.54 -1.54
N LEU A 157 -10.74 13.70 -1.26
CA LEU A 157 -10.29 13.41 0.09
C LEU A 157 -9.21 14.42 0.45
N ARG A 158 -9.43 15.17 1.52
CA ARG A 158 -8.46 16.10 2.09
C ARG A 158 -8.04 15.62 3.48
N GLN A 159 -6.75 15.61 3.72
CA GLN A 159 -6.16 15.25 5.01
C GLN A 159 -5.18 16.33 5.43
N ARG A 160 -5.21 16.69 6.71
CA ARG A 160 -4.33 17.69 7.29
C ARG A 160 -3.77 17.20 8.60
N TRP A 161 -2.46 16.99 8.64
CA TRP A 161 -1.73 16.60 9.84
C TRP A 161 -0.55 17.56 10.09
N ASN A 162 -0.01 17.55 11.30
CA ASN A 162 1.18 18.31 11.64
C ASN A 162 2.44 17.42 11.62
N ASP A 163 3.47 17.81 10.85
CA ASP A 163 4.80 17.21 10.91
C ASP A 163 5.84 18.28 11.28
N PRO A 164 6.31 18.32 12.54
CA PRO A 164 7.28 19.32 12.99
C PRO A 164 8.59 19.33 12.18
N ARG A 165 8.94 18.22 11.51
CA ARG A 165 10.16 18.10 10.69
C ARG A 165 10.07 18.89 9.38
N LEU A 166 8.85 19.21 8.94
CA LEU A 166 8.58 19.95 7.70
C LEU A 166 8.31 21.44 7.95
N LYS A 167 8.56 21.94 9.16
CA LYS A 167 8.40 23.35 9.51
C LYS A 167 9.26 24.22 8.61
N LEU A 168 8.64 25.16 7.90
CA LEU A 168 9.37 26.04 6.99
C LEU A 168 10.26 27.02 7.78
N PRO A 169 11.47 27.32 7.28
CA PRO A 169 12.35 28.32 7.87
C PRO A 169 11.72 29.71 7.96
N ASP A 170 12.09 30.50 8.97
CA ASP A 170 11.52 31.84 9.21
C ASP A 170 11.88 32.87 8.12
N ASP A 171 12.94 32.63 7.34
CA ASP A 171 13.32 33.43 6.18
C ASP A 171 12.39 33.24 4.97
N PHE A 172 11.54 32.20 4.99
CA PHE A 172 10.57 31.96 3.94
C PHE A 172 9.37 32.91 4.06
N LYS A 173 9.27 33.85 3.11
CA LYS A 173 8.28 34.94 3.15
C LYS A 173 6.82 34.50 3.06
N SER A 174 6.53 33.39 2.39
CA SER A 174 5.15 32.90 2.19
C SER A 174 4.71 32.01 3.35
N ASP A 175 3.40 31.96 3.61
CA ASP A 175 2.85 31.15 4.70
C ASP A 175 2.72 29.66 4.34
N SER A 176 2.69 29.37 3.04
CA SER A 176 2.62 28.01 2.52
C SER A 176 3.50 27.83 1.28
N LEU A 177 3.90 26.58 1.08
CA LEU A 177 4.65 26.11 -0.08
C LEU A 177 3.81 25.07 -0.81
N THR A 178 3.47 25.35 -2.06
CA THR A 178 2.87 24.38 -2.97
C THR A 178 3.96 23.47 -3.52
N VAL A 179 3.78 22.15 -3.39
CA VAL A 179 4.79 21.16 -3.77
C VAL A 179 4.28 20.31 -4.94
N ASP A 180 5.20 19.87 -5.81
CA ASP A 180 4.89 18.96 -6.91
C ASP A 180 4.34 17.61 -6.39
N PRO A 181 3.30 17.04 -7.04
CA PRO A 181 2.68 15.77 -6.61
C PRO A 181 3.66 14.61 -6.44
N LYS A 182 4.78 14.58 -7.18
CA LYS A 182 5.78 13.51 -7.06
C LYS A 182 6.38 13.44 -5.66
N MET A 183 6.42 14.56 -4.93
CA MET A 183 6.93 14.61 -3.57
C MET A 183 6.06 13.84 -2.59
N PHE A 184 4.79 13.58 -2.92
CA PHE A 184 3.89 12.76 -2.11
C PHE A 184 4.48 11.38 -1.78
N LYS A 185 5.31 10.81 -2.67
CA LYS A 185 5.97 9.51 -2.46
C LYS A 185 7.18 9.60 -1.52
N CYS A 186 7.67 10.80 -1.25
CA CYS A 186 8.85 11.08 -0.44
C CYS A 186 8.52 11.59 0.97
N LEU A 187 7.24 11.83 1.27
CA LEU A 187 6.78 12.26 2.58
C LEU A 187 6.12 11.10 3.33
N TRP A 188 6.19 11.15 4.66
CA TRP A 188 5.30 10.33 5.48
C TRP A 188 3.86 10.81 5.28
N LYS A 189 2.93 9.86 5.26
CA LYS A 189 1.49 10.11 5.15
C LYS A 189 0.73 9.13 6.05
N PRO A 190 -0.40 9.55 6.63
CA PRO A 190 -1.29 8.64 7.33
C PRO A 190 -1.76 7.51 6.39
N ASP A 191 -1.94 6.33 6.94
CA ASP A 191 -2.32 5.10 6.25
C ASP A 191 -3.84 4.89 6.22
N LEU A 192 -4.55 5.95 5.82
CA LEU A 192 -5.99 5.92 5.68
C LEU A 192 -6.38 4.96 4.54
N PHE A 193 -7.29 4.04 4.84
CA PHE A 193 -7.92 3.15 3.86
C PHE A 193 -9.43 3.13 4.03
N PHE A 194 -10.15 2.70 2.99
CA PHE A 194 -11.60 2.58 3.01
C PHE A 194 -11.99 1.17 3.46
N ALA A 195 -12.51 1.01 4.68
CA ALA A 195 -12.76 -0.32 5.25
C ALA A 195 -13.78 -1.15 4.47
N ASN A 196 -14.73 -0.48 3.80
CA ASN A 196 -15.77 -1.13 3.00
C ASN A 196 -15.56 -0.98 1.48
N GLU A 197 -14.32 -0.77 1.02
CA GLU A 197 -14.04 -0.66 -0.41
C GLU A 197 -14.06 -2.02 -1.12
N LYS A 198 -14.68 -2.04 -2.31
CA LYS A 198 -14.53 -3.13 -3.28
C LYS A 198 -13.47 -2.82 -4.34
N SER A 199 -13.39 -1.53 -4.71
CA SER A 199 -12.37 -1.04 -5.64
C SER A 199 -12.20 0.46 -5.47
N ALA A 200 -10.96 0.97 -5.57
CA ALA A 200 -10.66 2.39 -5.57
C ALA A 200 -9.71 2.74 -6.71
N ASN A 201 -9.87 3.92 -7.30
CA ASN A 201 -8.99 4.43 -8.36
C ASN A 201 -8.60 5.88 -8.09
N PHE A 202 -7.32 6.17 -8.28
CA PHE A 202 -6.82 7.53 -8.35
C PHE A 202 -7.09 8.12 -9.73
N HIS A 203 -7.43 9.40 -9.80
CA HIS A 203 -7.49 10.10 -11.08
C HIS A 203 -6.11 10.63 -11.49
N ASP A 204 -5.59 10.14 -12.61
CA ASP A 204 -4.22 10.41 -13.10
C ASP A 204 -4.16 11.11 -14.47
N VAL A 205 -5.33 11.48 -15.03
CA VAL A 205 -5.45 12.16 -16.33
C VAL A 205 -5.74 13.65 -16.12
N THR A 206 -4.99 14.58 -16.74
CA THR A 206 -3.75 14.43 -17.55
C THR A 206 -2.48 14.29 -16.71
N GLN A 207 -2.57 14.52 -15.40
CA GLN A 207 -1.52 14.35 -14.38
C GLN A 207 -2.16 13.76 -13.11
N GLU A 208 -1.34 13.25 -12.18
CA GLU A 208 -1.80 12.80 -10.86
C GLU A 208 -2.54 13.95 -10.15
N ASN A 209 -3.85 13.78 -9.88
CA ASN A 209 -4.70 14.80 -9.25
C ASN A 209 -4.51 14.79 -7.73
N ILE A 210 -3.30 15.15 -7.30
CA ILE A 210 -2.89 15.28 -5.91
C ILE A 210 -2.37 16.70 -5.73
N LEU A 211 -2.90 17.40 -4.74
CA LEU A 211 -2.44 18.72 -4.33
C LEU A 211 -1.78 18.60 -2.97
N LEU A 212 -0.60 19.18 -2.81
CA LEU A 212 0.20 19.10 -1.59
C LEU A 212 0.66 20.51 -1.19
N PHE A 213 0.29 20.92 0.01
CA PHE A 213 0.77 22.14 0.65
C PHE A 213 1.50 21.82 1.94
N ILE A 214 2.64 22.48 2.13
CA ILE A 214 3.35 22.52 3.41
C ILE A 214 3.22 23.94 3.96
N PHE A 215 2.65 24.08 5.14
CA PHE A 215 2.49 25.36 5.83
C PHE A 215 3.69 25.67 6.72
N ARG A 216 3.88 26.96 7.03
CA ARG A 216 5.00 27.44 7.85
C ARG A 216 5.06 26.78 9.23
N ASN A 217 3.93 26.44 9.82
CA ASN A 217 3.84 25.77 11.12
C ASN A 217 4.16 24.27 11.09
N GLY A 218 4.47 23.70 9.91
CA GLY A 218 4.69 22.26 9.73
C GLY A 218 3.41 21.47 9.46
N ASP A 219 2.25 22.14 9.31
CA ASP A 219 1.07 21.45 8.82
C ASP A 219 1.26 21.04 7.36
N VAL A 220 0.83 19.84 7.04
CA VAL A 220 0.77 19.34 5.67
C VAL A 220 -0.69 19.14 5.32
N LEU A 221 -1.11 19.72 4.20
CA LEU A 221 -2.43 19.50 3.62
C LEU A 221 -2.26 18.73 2.31
N ILE A 222 -2.95 17.61 2.22
CA ILE A 222 -3.12 16.90 0.96
C ILE A 222 -4.58 16.97 0.53
N SER A 223 -4.80 17.09 -0.78
CA SER A 223 -6.11 16.95 -1.40
C SER A 223 -5.97 16.06 -2.62
N MET A 224 -6.65 14.92 -2.65
CA MET A 224 -6.60 13.96 -3.74
C MET A 224 -8.00 13.64 -4.26
N ARG A 225 -8.12 13.47 -5.58
CA ARG A 225 -9.38 13.05 -6.21
C ARG A 225 -9.42 11.53 -6.34
N LEU A 226 -10.46 10.90 -5.83
CA LEU A 226 -10.65 9.44 -5.83
C LEU A 226 -12.01 9.05 -6.41
N SER A 227 -12.03 7.96 -7.19
CA SER A 227 -13.25 7.20 -7.49
C SER A 227 -13.26 5.93 -6.66
N VAL A 228 -14.20 5.80 -5.73
CA VAL A 228 -14.30 4.65 -4.84
C VAL A 228 -15.63 3.93 -5.07
N THR A 229 -15.58 2.61 -5.17
CA THR A 229 -16.76 1.74 -5.13
C THR A 229 -16.81 1.09 -3.76
N LEU A 230 -17.87 1.38 -3.01
CA LEU A 230 -18.03 0.99 -1.62
C LEU A 230 -19.18 -0.01 -1.50
N SER A 231 -18.99 -1.00 -0.63
CA SER A 231 -20.02 -1.96 -0.28
C SER A 231 -21.11 -1.29 0.54
N CYS A 232 -22.36 -1.46 0.12
CA CYS A 232 -23.54 -0.99 0.84
C CYS A 232 -24.62 -2.07 0.81
N PRO A 233 -24.91 -2.73 1.94
CA PRO A 233 -26.00 -3.68 2.02
C PRO A 233 -27.34 -2.91 2.02
N LEU A 234 -28.03 -2.93 0.88
CA LEU A 234 -29.32 -2.25 0.73
C LEU A 234 -30.45 -3.04 1.40
N ASP A 235 -31.36 -2.35 2.06
CA ASP A 235 -32.61 -2.92 2.58
C ASP A 235 -33.74 -2.67 1.58
N LEU A 236 -34.06 -3.69 0.79
CA LEU A 236 -35.06 -3.62 -0.29
C LEU A 236 -36.46 -4.08 0.13
N THR A 237 -36.74 -4.14 1.45
CA THR A 237 -38.05 -4.60 1.96
C THR A 237 -39.22 -3.78 1.47
N LEU A 238 -39.02 -2.48 1.21
CA LEU A 238 -40.05 -1.52 0.78
C LEU A 238 -39.88 -1.06 -0.67
N PHE A 239 -39.14 -1.79 -1.50
CA PHE A 239 -38.88 -1.40 -2.88
C PHE A 239 -40.16 -1.06 -3.67
N PRO A 240 -40.24 0.07 -4.40
CA PRO A 240 -39.21 1.10 -4.64
C PRO A 240 -39.32 2.34 -3.72
N MET A 241 -40.04 2.25 -2.60
CA MET A 241 -40.30 3.34 -1.64
C MET A 241 -39.46 3.20 -0.36
N ASP A 242 -38.29 2.59 -0.50
CA ASP A 242 -37.30 2.32 0.52
C ASP A 242 -36.36 3.52 0.74
N THR A 243 -35.72 3.56 1.91
CA THR A 243 -34.67 4.52 2.24
C THR A 243 -33.43 3.73 2.59
N GLN A 244 -32.31 4.09 1.99
CA GLN A 244 -31.06 3.37 2.19
C GLN A 244 -30.25 4.06 3.29
N ARG A 245 -29.21 3.39 3.78
CA ARG A 245 -28.20 4.02 4.65
C ARG A 245 -26.82 3.48 4.30
N CYS A 246 -26.22 4.02 3.26
CA CYS A 246 -24.90 3.61 2.82
C CYS A 246 -23.80 4.29 3.63
N LYS A 247 -22.87 3.47 4.15
CA LYS A 247 -21.72 3.95 4.92
C LYS A 247 -20.50 4.12 4.03
N MET A 248 -19.67 5.09 4.36
CA MET A 248 -18.29 5.23 3.90
C MET A 248 -17.40 5.24 5.13
N GLN A 249 -16.63 4.18 5.33
CA GLN A 249 -15.80 4.01 6.53
C GLN A 249 -14.34 4.17 6.16
N LEU A 250 -13.66 5.09 6.83
CA LEU A 250 -12.23 5.36 6.67
C LEU A 250 -11.52 4.99 7.97
N GLU A 251 -10.48 4.18 7.88
CA GLU A 251 -9.80 3.58 9.02
C GLU A 251 -8.28 3.59 8.82
N SER A 252 -7.52 3.55 9.91
CA SER A 252 -6.06 3.40 9.85
C SER A 252 -5.72 1.92 9.72
N PHE A 253 -4.81 1.59 8.81
CA PHE A 253 -4.45 0.19 8.55
C PHE A 253 -3.47 -0.39 9.57
N GLY A 254 -2.42 0.36 9.90
CA GLY A 254 -1.28 -0.12 10.68
C GLY A 254 -1.01 0.67 11.96
N TYR A 255 -1.56 1.88 12.11
CA TYR A 255 -1.37 2.68 13.32
C TYR A 255 -2.56 2.52 14.28
N THR A 256 -2.26 2.26 15.55
CA THR A 256 -3.26 2.23 16.62
C THR A 256 -3.68 3.63 17.03
N THR A 257 -4.71 3.74 17.86
CA THR A 257 -5.18 5.03 18.43
C THR A 257 -4.13 5.79 19.24
N ASP A 258 -3.10 5.11 19.72
CA ASP A 258 -1.98 5.72 20.46
C ASP A 258 -0.99 6.42 19.50
N ASP A 259 -1.04 6.06 18.23
CA ASP A 259 -0.09 6.46 17.21
C ASP A 259 -0.67 7.47 16.22
N LEU A 260 -1.93 7.27 15.82
CA LEU A 260 -2.65 8.08 14.85
C LEU A 260 -4.12 8.20 15.25
N GLN A 261 -4.66 9.42 15.17
CA GLN A 261 -6.07 9.68 15.43
C GLN A 261 -6.68 10.48 14.29
N PHE A 262 -7.76 9.94 13.73
CA PHE A 262 -8.56 10.63 12.73
C PHE A 262 -9.63 11.47 13.38
N MET A 263 -9.76 12.70 12.91
CA MET A 263 -10.79 13.62 13.34
C MET A 263 -11.38 14.35 12.14
N TRP A 264 -12.68 14.60 12.17
CA TRP A 264 -13.31 15.49 11.20
C TRP A 264 -12.79 16.92 11.32
N GLN A 265 -12.56 17.57 10.18
CA GLN A 265 -12.22 18.99 10.15
C GLN A 265 -13.37 19.82 10.73
N THR A 266 -13.06 20.79 11.58
CA THR A 266 -14.04 21.70 12.18
C THR A 266 -14.72 22.58 11.12
N GLY A 267 -16.02 22.82 11.27
CA GLY A 267 -16.84 23.62 10.34
C GLY A 267 -17.66 22.70 9.44
N ASP A 268 -17.14 22.41 8.24
CA ASP A 268 -17.83 21.60 7.22
C ASP A 268 -16.97 20.38 6.85
N PRO A 269 -17.05 19.28 7.61
CA PRO A 269 -16.21 18.11 7.37
C PRO A 269 -16.60 17.31 6.13
N VAL A 270 -17.89 17.26 5.80
CA VAL A 270 -18.42 16.60 4.60
C VAL A 270 -19.24 17.61 3.81
N GLN A 271 -18.81 17.87 2.59
CA GLN A 271 -19.40 18.86 1.69
C GLN A 271 -19.89 18.17 0.41
N MET A 272 -21.01 18.59 -0.14
CA MET A 272 -21.58 18.06 -1.37
C MET A 272 -22.27 19.19 -2.14
N ASP A 273 -22.08 19.24 -3.45
CA ASP A 273 -22.89 20.10 -4.33
C ASP A 273 -24.27 19.47 -4.60
N ALA A 274 -25.17 20.20 -5.26
CA ALA A 274 -26.43 19.61 -5.70
C ALA A 274 -26.18 18.48 -6.72
N ILE A 275 -26.45 17.23 -6.32
CA ILE A 275 -26.28 16.04 -7.15
C ILE A 275 -27.65 15.50 -7.51
N ALA A 276 -27.90 15.35 -8.81
CA ALA A 276 -29.09 14.67 -9.32
C ALA A 276 -28.73 13.23 -9.70
N LEU A 277 -29.40 12.26 -9.09
CA LEU A 277 -29.36 10.86 -9.50
C LEU A 277 -30.69 10.45 -10.15
N PRO A 278 -30.69 9.47 -11.08
CA PRO A 278 -31.92 9.07 -11.76
C PRO A 278 -32.96 8.38 -10.86
N GLN A 279 -32.51 7.66 -9.84
CA GLN A 279 -33.34 6.77 -9.01
C GLN A 279 -33.36 7.15 -7.53
N PHE A 280 -32.40 7.95 -7.08
CA PHE A 280 -32.18 8.28 -5.67
C PHE A 280 -32.17 9.80 -5.49
N ASP A 281 -32.67 10.30 -4.37
CA ASP A 281 -32.56 11.70 -3.96
C ASP A 281 -31.55 11.78 -2.82
N ILE A 282 -30.56 12.68 -2.92
CA ILE A 282 -29.56 12.89 -1.87
C ILE A 282 -29.59 14.35 -1.47
N ARG A 283 -29.75 14.61 -0.18
CA ARG A 283 -29.67 15.95 0.37
C ARG A 283 -28.52 16.03 1.36
N GLN A 284 -27.88 17.19 1.38
CA GLN A 284 -26.79 17.48 2.32
C GLN A 284 -27.26 17.34 3.79
N GLU A 285 -28.53 17.60 4.06
CA GLU A 285 -29.16 17.45 5.39
C GLU A 285 -29.28 16.01 5.87
N ASP A 286 -29.26 15.03 4.95
CA ASP A 286 -29.36 13.60 5.26
C ASP A 286 -27.99 12.93 5.46
N ILE A 287 -26.90 13.70 5.39
CA ILE A 287 -25.54 13.21 5.59
C ILE A 287 -25.18 13.27 7.07
N ASP A 288 -25.09 12.09 7.69
CA ASP A 288 -24.53 11.93 9.02
C ASP A 288 -23.02 11.65 8.93
N TYR A 289 -22.25 12.09 9.92
CA TYR A 289 -20.84 11.74 10.05
C TYR A 289 -20.46 11.60 11.51
N GLY A 290 -19.46 10.76 11.78
CA GLY A 290 -19.02 10.47 13.14
C GLY A 290 -17.59 9.97 13.21
N ASN A 291 -17.01 10.09 14.40
CA ASN A 291 -15.76 9.42 14.76
C ASN A 291 -16.10 8.07 15.37
N CYS A 292 -15.27 7.07 15.12
CA CYS A 292 -15.44 5.74 15.67
C CYS A 292 -14.09 5.13 16.06
N THR A 293 -14.14 4.01 16.77
CA THR A 293 -12.96 3.22 17.11
C THR A 293 -13.29 1.76 16.86
N LYS A 294 -12.39 1.05 16.17
CA LYS A 294 -12.49 -0.39 15.96
C LYS A 294 -11.49 -1.11 16.84
N PHE A 295 -11.90 -2.27 17.35
CA PHE A 295 -11.02 -3.15 18.09
C PHE A 295 -10.83 -4.43 17.28
N TYR A 296 -9.58 -4.79 17.03
CA TYR A 296 -9.22 -6.07 16.45
C TYR A 296 -8.45 -6.89 17.47
N GLU A 297 -8.88 -8.13 17.66
CA GLU A 297 -8.25 -9.06 18.56
C GLU A 297 -6.80 -9.32 18.12
N GLY A 298 -5.84 -9.10 19.02
CA GLY A 298 -4.41 -9.30 18.78
C GLY A 298 -3.64 -8.08 18.30
N THR A 299 -4.28 -7.08 17.68
CA THR A 299 -3.57 -5.88 17.18
C THR A 299 -3.97 -4.58 17.88
N GLY A 300 -5.17 -4.50 18.46
CA GLY A 300 -5.57 -3.41 19.35
C GLY A 300 -6.66 -2.49 18.78
N TYR A 301 -6.67 -1.24 19.26
CA TYR A 301 -7.66 -0.23 18.87
C TYR A 301 -7.17 0.64 17.72
N TYR A 302 -8.04 0.88 16.75
CA TYR A 302 -7.78 1.66 15.55
C TYR A 302 -8.79 2.80 15.43
N THR A 303 -8.29 3.95 15.02
CA THR A 303 -9.12 5.13 14.78
C THR A 303 -9.90 4.97 13.47
N CYS A 304 -11.17 5.35 13.46
CA CYS A 304 -11.96 5.42 12.24
C CYS A 304 -12.85 6.67 12.22
N VAL A 305 -13.22 7.06 11.01
CA VAL A 305 -14.24 8.09 10.75
C VAL A 305 -15.21 7.53 9.74
N GLU A 306 -16.50 7.78 9.94
CA GLU A 306 -17.54 7.31 9.04
C GLU A 306 -18.46 8.43 8.58
N VAL A 307 -18.89 8.33 7.34
CA VAL A 307 -19.97 9.12 6.75
C VAL A 307 -21.09 8.15 6.41
N ILE A 308 -22.33 8.53 6.75
CA ILE A 308 -23.53 7.76 6.43
C ILE A 308 -24.39 8.66 5.55
N SER A 309 -24.68 8.20 4.34
CA SER A 309 -25.44 8.96 3.36
C SER A 309 -26.24 8.01 2.49
N LEU A 310 -27.39 8.48 2.02
CA LEU A 310 -28.33 7.78 1.13
C LEU A 310 -28.96 6.51 1.66
#